data_AF-A0AAV9GXU9-F1
#
_entry.id   AF-A0AAV9GXU9-F1
#
_cell.length_a   1.000
_cell.length_b   1.000
_cell.length_c   1.000
_cell.angle_alpha   90.00
_cell.angle_beta   90.00
_cell.angle_gamma   90.00
#
_symmetry.space_group_name_H-M   'P 1'
#
loop_
_entity.id
_entity.type
_entity.pdbx_description
1 polymer ?
#
loop_
_entity_poly.entity_id
_entity_poly.type
_entity_poly.pdbx_seq_one_letter_code
_entity_poly.pdbx_strand_id
1 'polypeptide(L)'
;MAPNLTLHKRVLIQSIVNSKLQGDDDLKDDEIADVAGCSARAVRRIRSNLLRFGTMTAPPNGAGRPKTIDPPMLTALCDQLSLNPCMRLEDMADFLRSEFDVDVTRFSIGRSLKRAKWWKKCTQNVARERNPDLRDEYVHEISFLRSEQLVFIDETGVDRSIGTKLQG
;
A
#
# COMPACT_ATOMS: atom_id res chain seq x y z
N MET A 1 12.57 20.08 14.71
CA MET A 1 11.34 19.31 14.96
C MET A 1 10.17 20.27 15.15
N ALA A 2 8.97 19.92 14.69
CA ALA A 2 7.77 20.72 14.96
C ALA A 2 7.53 20.78 16.48
N PRO A 3 7.22 21.95 17.08
CA PRO A 3 6.80 21.98 18.47
C PRO A 3 5.58 21.08 18.66
N ASN A 4 5.62 20.21 19.68
CA ASN A 4 4.52 19.36 20.11
C ASN A 4 3.43 20.21 20.78
N LEU A 5 2.86 21.18 20.05
CA LEU A 5 1.65 21.88 20.48
C LEU A 5 0.47 20.92 20.37
N THR A 6 -0.32 20.88 21.44
CA THR A 6 -1.61 20.19 21.48
C THR A 6 -2.56 20.73 20.42
N LEU A 7 -3.48 19.89 19.95
CA LEU A 7 -4.45 20.27 18.91
C LEU A 7 -5.23 21.52 19.27
N HIS A 8 -5.69 21.62 20.54
CA HIS A 8 -6.41 22.78 21.05
C HIS A 8 -5.62 24.09 20.87
N LYS A 9 -4.34 24.11 21.24
CA LYS A 9 -3.48 25.30 21.06
C LYS A 9 -3.30 25.66 19.59
N ARG A 10 -3.24 24.68 18.69
CA ARG A 10 -3.12 24.93 17.25
C ARG A 10 -4.38 25.58 16.68
N VAL A 11 -5.56 25.09 17.05
CA VAL A 11 -6.85 25.65 16.62
C VAL A 11 -7.01 27.08 17.13
N LEU A 12 -6.65 27.34 18.38
CA LEU A 12 -6.66 28.68 18.97
C LEU A 12 -5.73 29.66 18.22
N ILE A 13 -4.51 29.23 17.87
CA ILE A 13 -3.60 30.04 17.06
C ILE A 13 -4.19 30.27 15.67
N GLN A 14 -4.83 29.28 15.06
CA GLN A 14 -5.44 29.40 13.74
C GLN A 14 -6.58 30.41 13.72
N SER A 15 -7.48 30.39 14.71
CA SER A 15 -8.58 31.35 14.78
C SER A 15 -8.07 32.79 14.92
N ILE A 16 -7.08 33.01 15.79
CA ILE A 16 -6.46 34.33 16.02
C ILE A 16 -5.67 34.79 14.79
N VAL A 17 -4.97 33.89 14.10
CA VAL A 17 -4.25 34.23 12.86
C VAL A 17 -5.22 34.55 11.73
N ASN A 18 -6.36 33.86 11.64
CA ASN A 18 -7.37 34.13 10.63
C ASN A 18 -8.07 35.48 10.86
N SER A 19 -8.41 35.83 12.11
CA SER A 19 -8.98 37.16 12.43
C SER A 19 -7.98 38.28 12.12
N LYS A 20 -6.71 38.08 12.47
CA LYS A 20 -5.60 38.99 12.10
C LYS A 20 -5.47 39.17 10.58
N LEU A 21 -5.63 38.10 9.79
CA LEU A 21 -5.58 38.18 8.32
C LEU A 21 -6.81 38.87 7.71
N GLN A 22 -7.95 38.87 8.40
CA GLN A 22 -9.17 39.56 7.98
C GLN A 22 -9.19 41.06 8.34
N GLY A 23 -8.19 41.54 9.07
CA GLY A 23 -8.03 42.96 9.42
C GLY A 23 -8.78 43.39 10.68
N ASP A 24 -9.32 42.44 11.45
CA ASP A 24 -10.07 42.74 12.68
C ASP A 24 -9.18 43.05 13.88
N ASP A 25 -7.88 42.68 13.85
CA ASP A 25 -7.00 42.75 15.01
C ASP A 25 -5.50 42.86 14.65
N ASP A 26 -4.82 43.89 15.15
CA ASP A 26 -3.38 44.17 14.94
C ASP A 26 -2.47 43.54 16.02
N LEU A 27 -2.81 42.32 16.46
CA LEU A 27 -2.07 41.58 17.48
C LEU A 27 -0.66 41.19 17.00
N LYS A 28 0.37 41.46 17.81
CA LYS A 28 1.74 41.04 17.53
C LYS A 28 1.90 39.54 17.74
N ASP A 29 2.83 38.93 17.01
CA ASP A 29 3.05 37.47 17.08
C ASP A 29 3.48 37.00 18.48
N ASP A 30 4.07 37.90 19.27
CA ASP A 30 4.49 37.63 20.65
C ASP A 30 3.28 37.58 21.61
N GLU A 31 2.28 38.44 21.41
CA GLU A 31 1.04 38.44 22.19
C GLU A 31 0.21 37.17 21.92
N ILE A 32 0.16 36.74 20.66
CA ILE A 32 -0.46 35.45 20.27
C ILE A 32 0.27 34.28 20.94
N ALA A 33 1.59 34.39 21.08
CA ALA A 33 2.41 33.36 21.69
C ALA A 33 2.13 33.25 23.19
N ASP A 34 1.99 34.38 23.88
CA ASP A 34 1.65 34.46 25.30
C ASP A 34 0.25 33.88 25.57
N VAL A 35 -0.76 34.29 24.79
CA VAL A 35 -2.14 33.78 24.89
C VAL A 35 -2.20 32.26 24.65
N ALA A 36 -1.48 31.76 23.65
CA ALA A 36 -1.46 30.33 23.33
C ALA A 36 -0.53 29.52 24.26
N GLY A 37 0.25 30.17 25.12
CA GLY A 37 1.29 29.56 25.94
C GLY A 37 2.27 28.75 25.09
N CYS A 38 2.82 29.38 24.05
CA CYS A 38 3.77 28.79 23.11
C CYS A 38 4.86 29.80 22.72
N SER A 39 5.89 29.36 21.98
CA SER A 39 6.93 30.29 21.50
C SER A 39 6.46 31.11 20.30
N ALA A 40 6.88 32.37 20.19
CA ALA A 40 6.63 33.20 19.00
C ALA A 40 7.13 32.56 17.67
N ARG A 41 8.18 31.73 17.74
CA ARG A 41 8.64 30.91 16.59
C ARG A 41 7.57 29.93 16.10
N ALA A 42 6.79 29.34 17.01
CA ALA A 42 5.71 28.41 16.68
C ALA A 42 4.56 29.13 15.95
N VAL A 43 4.17 30.31 16.44
CA VAL A 43 3.16 31.18 15.82
C VAL A 43 3.60 31.59 14.41
N ARG A 44 4.83 32.11 14.25
CA ARG A 44 5.39 32.45 12.92
C ARG A 44 5.37 31.27 11.95
N ARG A 45 5.72 30.07 12.42
CA ARG A 45 5.72 28.85 11.59
C ARG A 45 4.30 28.44 11.18
N ILE A 46 3.34 28.46 12.09
CA ILE A 46 1.93 28.12 11.80
C ILE A 46 1.35 29.13 10.81
N ARG A 47 1.56 30.44 11.03
CA ARG A 47 1.16 31.47 10.07
C ARG A 47 1.80 31.26 8.70
N SER A 48 3.10 31.01 8.64
CA SER A 48 3.78 30.73 7.38
C SER A 48 3.24 29.50 6.66
N ASN A 49 2.85 28.45 7.39
CA ASN A 49 2.24 27.26 6.79
C ASN A 49 0.82 27.56 6.29
N LEU A 50 0.01 28.31 7.05
CA LEU A 50 -1.33 28.72 6.63
C LEU A 50 -1.28 29.55 5.35
N LEU A 51 -0.35 30.51 5.26
CA LEU A 51 -0.19 31.35 4.07
C LEU A 51 0.31 30.55 2.85
N ARG A 52 1.19 29.57 3.04
CA ARG A 52 1.80 28.81 1.93
C ARG A 52 0.98 27.60 1.48
N PHE A 53 0.31 26.93 2.41
CA PHE A 53 -0.30 25.62 2.20
C PHE A 53 -1.78 25.57 2.61
N GLY A 54 -2.36 26.68 3.09
CA GLY A 54 -3.74 26.74 3.60
C GLY A 54 -3.98 25.92 4.87
N THR A 55 -2.94 25.28 5.41
CA THR A 55 -3.04 24.34 6.53
C THR A 55 -1.97 24.64 7.57
N MET A 56 -2.24 24.32 8.83
CA MET A 56 -1.30 24.59 9.94
C MET A 56 -0.01 23.76 9.86
N THR A 57 -0.04 22.67 9.10
CA THR A 57 1.07 21.72 8.96
C THR A 57 1.51 21.71 7.51
N ALA A 58 2.81 21.87 7.27
CA ALA A 58 3.36 21.70 5.94
C ALA A 58 3.03 20.29 5.41
N PRO A 59 2.70 20.14 4.12
CA PRO A 59 2.55 18.84 3.52
C PRO A 59 3.84 18.03 3.74
N PRO A 60 3.73 16.71 3.94
CA PRO A 60 4.90 15.88 4.13
C PRO A 60 5.77 15.98 2.88
N ASN A 61 6.96 16.57 3.03
CA ASN A 61 8.02 16.44 2.04
C ASN A 61 8.31 14.94 1.94
N GLY A 62 8.26 14.37 0.73
CA GLY A 62 8.46 12.94 0.45
C GLY A 62 9.87 12.48 0.81
N ALA A 63 10.18 12.48 2.10
CA ALA A 63 11.49 12.19 2.63
C ALA A 63 11.71 10.69 2.62
N GLY A 64 12.78 10.26 1.96
CA GLY A 64 13.16 8.87 1.88
C GLY A 64 13.92 8.56 0.60
N ARG A 65 14.54 7.38 0.57
CA ARG A 65 15.15 6.85 -0.65
C ARG A 65 14.06 6.66 -1.71
N PRO A 66 14.31 7.02 -2.98
CA PRO A 66 13.44 6.69 -4.09
C PRO A 66 13.13 5.19 -4.11
N LYS A 67 11.92 4.85 -4.56
CA LYS A 67 11.51 3.45 -4.65
C LYS A 67 12.31 2.77 -5.78
N THR A 68 12.65 1.50 -5.58
CA THR A 68 13.31 0.69 -6.62
C THR A 68 12.35 0.27 -7.72
N ILE A 69 11.06 0.12 -7.40
CA ILE A 69 10.01 -0.18 -8.37
C ILE A 69 9.24 1.10 -8.62
N ASP A 70 9.33 1.59 -9.85
CA ASP A 70 8.60 2.75 -10.30
C ASP A 70 7.14 2.41 -10.66
N PRO A 71 6.23 3.40 -10.65
CA PRO A 71 4.83 3.20 -11.03
C PRO A 71 4.62 2.46 -12.38
N PRO A 72 5.29 2.78 -13.50
CA PRO A 72 5.12 2.03 -14.75
C PRO A 72 5.54 0.57 -14.66
N MET A 73 6.64 0.26 -13.95
CA MET A 73 7.08 -1.12 -13.71
C MET A 73 6.02 -1.91 -12.93
N LEU A 74 5.39 -1.27 -11.95
CA LEU A 74 4.33 -1.87 -11.16
C LEU A 74 3.08 -2.14 -11.99
N THR A 75 2.71 -1.23 -12.90
CA THR A 75 1.60 -1.43 -13.84
C THR A 75 1.87 -2.61 -14.76
N ALA A 76 3.04 -2.65 -15.40
CA ALA A 76 3.42 -3.76 -16.29
C ALA A 76 3.43 -5.11 -15.54
N LEU A 77 3.90 -5.13 -14.29
CA LEU A 77 3.84 -6.32 -13.45
C LEU A 77 2.38 -6.74 -13.16
N CYS A 78 1.47 -5.81 -12.87
CA CYS A 78 0.06 -6.12 -12.64
C CYS A 78 -0.63 -6.64 -13.91
N ASP A 79 -0.29 -6.09 -15.09
CA ASP A 79 -0.81 -6.58 -16.37
C ASP A 79 -0.33 -8.00 -16.63
N GLN A 80 0.94 -8.28 -16.38
CA GLN A 80 1.51 -9.63 -16.49
C GLN A 80 0.85 -10.61 -15.50
N LEU A 81 0.54 -10.17 -14.28
CA LEU A 81 -0.18 -10.97 -13.29
C LEU A 81 -1.66 -11.16 -13.63
N SER A 82 -2.22 -10.36 -14.52
CA SER A 82 -3.57 -10.59 -15.05
C SER A 82 -3.59 -11.75 -16.05
N LEU A 83 -2.48 -11.95 -16.78
CA LEU A 83 -2.28 -13.08 -17.70
C LEU A 83 -1.85 -14.35 -16.96
N ASN A 84 -0.91 -14.22 -16.02
CA ASN A 84 -0.38 -15.33 -15.21
C ASN A 84 -0.46 -15.01 -13.70
N PRO A 85 -1.61 -15.26 -13.07
CA PRO A 85 -1.86 -14.84 -11.68
C PRO A 85 -1.06 -15.62 -10.62
N CYS A 86 -0.52 -16.78 -10.98
CA CYS A 86 0.22 -17.65 -10.06
C CYS A 86 1.74 -17.54 -10.17
N MET A 87 2.25 -16.55 -10.91
CA MET A 87 3.68 -16.29 -11.06
C MET A 87 4.38 -16.19 -9.68
N ARG A 88 5.57 -16.79 -9.54
CA ARG A 88 6.33 -16.74 -8.28
C ARG A 88 7.00 -15.37 -8.15
N LEU A 89 7.34 -14.97 -6.92
CA LEU A 89 8.04 -13.71 -6.69
C LEU A 89 9.43 -13.64 -7.33
N GLU A 90 10.07 -14.79 -7.57
CA GLU A 90 11.36 -14.89 -8.28
C GLU A 90 11.14 -14.64 -9.77
N ASP A 91 10.18 -15.34 -10.39
CA ASP A 91 9.79 -15.10 -11.79
C ASP A 91 9.34 -13.63 -12.04
N MET A 92 8.67 -13.00 -11.07
CA MET A 92 8.32 -11.58 -11.15
C MET A 92 9.56 -10.67 -11.14
N ALA A 93 10.62 -11.05 -10.42
CA ALA A 93 11.87 -10.31 -10.41
C ALA A 93 12.59 -10.47 -11.75
N ASP A 94 12.59 -11.69 -12.29
CA ASP A 94 13.17 -11.98 -13.59
C ASP A 94 12.42 -11.23 -14.71
N PHE A 95 11.09 -11.13 -14.64
CA PHE A 95 10.28 -10.31 -15.55
C PHE A 95 10.67 -8.83 -15.51
N LEU A 96 10.79 -8.26 -14.30
CA LEU A 96 11.19 -6.86 -14.17
C LEU A 96 12.64 -6.61 -14.64
N ARG A 97 13.51 -7.60 -14.47
CA ARG A 97 14.88 -7.57 -14.99
C ARG A 97 14.90 -7.62 -16.52
N SER A 98 14.09 -8.48 -17.15
CA SER A 98 14.06 -8.59 -18.61
C SER A 98 13.43 -7.38 -19.29
N GLU A 99 12.36 -6.84 -18.70
CA GLU A 99 11.57 -5.77 -19.33
C GLU A 99 12.11 -4.37 -19.05
N PHE A 100 12.70 -4.15 -17.87
CA PHE A 100 13.12 -2.81 -17.42
C PHE A 100 14.61 -2.70 -17.07
N ASP A 101 15.39 -3.79 -17.19
CA ASP A 101 16.81 -3.86 -16.79
C ASP A 101 17.06 -3.45 -15.33
N VAL A 102 16.09 -3.74 -14.45
CA VAL A 102 16.19 -3.42 -13.02
C VAL A 102 16.30 -4.70 -12.20
N ASP A 103 17.36 -4.79 -11.39
CA ASP A 103 17.52 -5.87 -10.42
C ASP A 103 16.69 -5.58 -9.15
N VAL A 104 15.63 -6.35 -8.95
CA VAL A 104 14.67 -6.16 -7.86
C VAL A 104 14.59 -7.42 -7.00
N THR A 105 14.76 -7.25 -5.69
CA THR A 105 14.59 -8.39 -4.76
C THR A 105 13.13 -8.81 -4.62
N ARG A 106 12.88 -10.11 -4.41
CA ARG A 106 11.54 -10.67 -4.11
C ARG A 106 10.78 -9.93 -3.00
N PHE A 107 11.50 -9.38 -2.01
CA PHE A 107 10.93 -8.62 -0.90
C PHE A 107 10.46 -7.22 -1.32
N SER A 108 11.14 -6.59 -2.26
CA SER A 108 10.72 -5.31 -2.84
C SER A 108 9.44 -5.49 -3.64
N ILE A 109 9.33 -6.57 -4.42
CA ILE A 109 8.12 -6.93 -5.17
C ILE A 109 6.94 -7.13 -4.23
N GLY A 110 7.10 -7.97 -3.20
CA GLY A 110 6.04 -8.21 -2.22
C GLY A 110 5.56 -6.93 -1.52
N ARG A 111 6.49 -6.02 -1.17
CA ARG A 111 6.14 -4.71 -0.58
C ARG A 111 5.42 -3.79 -1.57
N SER A 112 5.78 -3.82 -2.85
CA SER A 112 5.13 -3.02 -3.89
C SER A 112 3.73 -3.53 -4.20
N LEU A 113 3.53 -4.85 -4.33
CA LEU A 113 2.20 -5.45 -4.52
C LEU A 113 1.29 -5.18 -3.32
N LYS A 114 1.80 -5.27 -2.09
CA LYS A 114 1.02 -4.92 -0.89
C LYS A 114 0.56 -3.47 -0.90
N ARG A 115 1.39 -2.54 -1.37
CA ARG A 115 1.02 -1.12 -1.53
C ARG A 115 0.01 -0.91 -2.66
N ALA A 116 0.14 -1.67 -3.74
CA ALA A 116 -0.82 -1.70 -4.85
C ALA A 116 -2.17 -2.32 -4.46
N LYS A 117 -2.31 -2.86 -3.24
CA LYS A 117 -3.45 -3.67 -2.81
C LYS A 117 -3.71 -4.81 -3.79
N TRP A 118 -2.63 -5.44 -4.27
CA TRP A 118 -2.70 -6.64 -5.11
C TRP A 118 -2.44 -7.87 -4.23
N TRP A 119 -3.43 -8.76 -4.14
CA TRP A 119 -3.44 -9.90 -3.22
C TRP A 119 -3.75 -11.15 -4.03
N LYS A 120 -3.08 -12.25 -3.69
CA LYS A 120 -3.24 -13.56 -4.36
C LYS A 120 -4.69 -14.08 -4.38
N LYS A 121 -5.56 -13.59 -3.48
CA LYS A 121 -6.99 -13.96 -3.44
C LYS A 121 -7.81 -13.35 -4.57
N CYS A 122 -7.37 -12.24 -5.17
CA CYS A 122 -8.09 -11.55 -6.24
C CYS A 122 -7.83 -12.18 -7.62
N THR A 123 -6.79 -13.01 -7.73
CA THR A 123 -6.28 -13.58 -8.97
C THR A 123 -6.19 -15.09 -8.79
N GLN A 124 -7.34 -15.75 -8.66
CA GLN A 124 -7.38 -17.21 -8.64
C GLN A 124 -7.28 -17.73 -10.06
N ASN A 125 -6.34 -18.65 -10.31
CA ASN A 125 -6.39 -19.47 -11.52
C ASN A 125 -7.64 -20.34 -11.43
N VAL A 126 -8.62 -20.07 -12.28
CA VAL A 126 -9.73 -20.98 -12.51
C VAL A 126 -9.19 -22.11 -13.37
N ALA A 127 -9.31 -23.36 -12.91
CA ALA A 127 -8.92 -24.51 -13.70
C ALA A 127 -9.64 -24.47 -15.05
N ARG A 128 -8.89 -24.52 -16.15
CA ARG A 128 -9.44 -24.44 -17.51
C ARG A 128 -10.40 -25.60 -17.82
N GLU A 129 -10.22 -26.72 -17.14
CA GLU A 129 -11.04 -27.94 -17.25
C GLU A 129 -12.34 -27.86 -16.44
N ARG A 130 -12.61 -26.74 -15.75
CA ARG A 130 -13.82 -26.57 -14.95
C ARG A 130 -15.02 -26.37 -15.87
N ASN A 131 -15.62 -27.49 -16.27
CA ASN A 131 -16.87 -27.52 -17.02
C ASN A 131 -18.03 -27.70 -16.03
N PRO A 132 -18.95 -26.72 -15.89
CA PRO A 132 -20.07 -26.83 -14.97
C PRO A 132 -20.99 -28.00 -15.31
N ASP A 133 -21.20 -28.30 -16.60
CA ASP A 133 -22.10 -29.36 -17.05
C ASP A 133 -21.57 -30.74 -16.65
N LEU A 134 -20.28 -31.00 -16.89
CA LEU A 134 -19.62 -32.24 -16.44
C LEU A 134 -19.59 -32.37 -14.92
N ARG A 135 -19.55 -31.24 -14.20
CA ARG A 135 -19.54 -31.22 -12.74
C ARG A 135 -20.93 -31.56 -12.19
N ASP A 136 -21.98 -31.03 -12.80
CA ASP A 136 -23.36 -31.31 -12.44
C ASP A 136 -23.74 -32.77 -12.77
N GLU A 137 -23.29 -33.27 -13.92
CA GLU A 137 -23.43 -34.69 -14.29
C GLU A 137 -22.74 -35.60 -13.28
N TYR A 138 -21.47 -35.33 -12.94
CA TYR A 138 -20.74 -36.09 -11.92
C TYR A 138 -21.45 -36.04 -10.55
N VAL A 139 -21.93 -34.86 -10.12
CA VAL A 139 -22.67 -34.72 -8.86
C VAL A 139 -23.97 -35.53 -8.87
N HIS A 140 -24.68 -35.56 -10.00
CA HIS A 140 -25.86 -36.41 -10.16
C HIS A 140 -25.49 -37.90 -10.06
N GLU A 141 -24.45 -38.34 -10.75
CA GLU A 141 -24.01 -39.75 -10.74
C GLU A 141 -23.65 -40.24 -9.33
N ILE A 142 -22.91 -39.42 -8.56
CA ILE A 142 -22.51 -39.79 -7.19
C ILE A 142 -23.64 -39.62 -6.17
N SER A 143 -24.72 -38.91 -6.49
CA SER A 143 -25.82 -38.63 -5.54
C SER A 143 -26.53 -39.90 -5.06
N PHE A 144 -26.47 -40.98 -5.85
CA PHE A 144 -27.03 -42.28 -5.49
C PHE A 144 -26.16 -43.07 -4.51
N LEU A 145 -24.90 -42.67 -4.33
CA LEU A 145 -23.96 -43.30 -3.42
C LEU A 145 -24.02 -42.61 -2.06
N ARG A 146 -24.00 -43.40 -0.99
CA ARG A 146 -23.88 -42.84 0.37
C ARG A 146 -22.43 -42.46 0.66
N SER A 147 -22.24 -41.53 1.59
CA SER A 147 -20.91 -41.03 1.97
C SER A 147 -19.93 -42.14 2.37
N GLU A 148 -20.41 -43.23 2.97
CA GLU A 148 -19.55 -44.32 3.42
C GLU A 148 -19.03 -45.20 2.28
N GLN A 149 -19.58 -45.04 1.06
CA GLN A 149 -19.20 -45.80 -0.12
C GLN A 149 -18.21 -45.04 -1.02
N LEU A 150 -17.93 -43.77 -0.71
CA LEU A 150 -17.07 -42.90 -1.50
C LEU A 150 -15.64 -42.91 -0.92
N VAL A 151 -14.67 -43.28 -1.75
CA VAL A 151 -13.24 -43.22 -1.41
C VAL A 151 -12.57 -42.29 -2.42
N PHE A 152 -11.92 -41.23 -1.92
CA PHE A 152 -11.20 -40.26 -2.74
C PHE A 152 -9.70 -40.46 -2.58
N ILE A 153 -8.99 -40.51 -3.71
CA ILE A 153 -7.53 -40.57 -3.77
C ILE A 153 -7.09 -39.32 -4.54
N ASP A 154 -6.29 -38.49 -3.90
CA ASP A 154 -5.73 -37.28 -4.52
C ASP A 154 -4.22 -37.28 -4.36
N GLU A 155 -3.51 -37.06 -5.46
CA GLU A 155 -2.06 -37.00 -5.48
C GLU A 155 -1.61 -35.57 -5.19
N THR A 156 -0.89 -35.39 -4.10
CA THR A 156 -0.29 -34.09 -3.79
C THR A 156 1.14 -34.03 -4.34
N GLY A 157 1.36 -33.16 -5.32
CA GLY A 157 2.69 -32.86 -5.83
C GLY A 157 3.49 -32.02 -4.83
N VAL A 158 4.61 -32.54 -4.33
CA VAL A 158 5.57 -31.77 -3.53
C VAL A 158 6.60 -31.11 -4.45
N ASP A 159 6.56 -29.78 -4.55
CA ASP A 159 7.60 -29.01 -5.23
C ASP A 159 8.91 -29.06 -4.42
N ARG A 160 9.94 -29.70 -4.98
CA ARG A 160 11.27 -29.82 -4.37
C ARG A 160 12.17 -28.61 -4.59
N SER A 161 11.70 -27.55 -5.26
CA SER A 161 12.48 -26.33 -5.53
C SER A 161 12.94 -25.56 -4.27
N ILE A 162 12.43 -25.93 -3.09
CA ILE A 162 12.86 -25.40 -1.79
C ILE A 162 14.20 -26.04 -1.32
N GLY A 163 14.55 -27.23 -1.83
CA GLY A 163 15.71 -28.02 -1.38
C GLY A 163 17.08 -27.63 -1.96
N THR A 164 17.15 -26.75 -2.96
CA THR A 164 18.41 -26.36 -3.62
C THR A 164 19.01 -25.05 -3.11
N LYS A 165 18.45 -24.42 -2.06
CA LYS A 165 18.91 -23.09 -1.58
C LYS A 165 19.99 -23.12 -0.47
N LEU A 166 20.80 -24.18 -0.43
CA LEU A 166 22.02 -24.25 0.40
C LEU A 166 23.14 -24.94 -0.37
N GLN A 167 23.70 -24.26 -1.37
CA GLN A 167 25.09 -24.40 -1.81
C GLN A 167 25.40 -23.26 -2.78
N GLY A 168 26.22 -22.31 -2.31
CA GLY A 168 26.59 -21.08 -3.01
C GLY A 168 26.96 -20.00 -2.01
#